data_AF-A0A0Q5K942-F1
#
_entry.id   AF-A0A0Q5K942-F1
#
_cell.length_a   1.000
_cell.length_b   1.000
_cell.length_c   1.000
_cell.angle_alpha   90.00
_cell.angle_beta   90.00
_cell.angle_gamma   90.00
#
_symmetry.space_group_name_H-M   'P 1'
#
loop_
_entity.id
_entity.type
_entity.pdbx_description
1 polymer ?
#
loop_
_entity_poly.entity_id
_entity_poly.type
_entity_poly.pdbx_seq_one_letter_code
_entity_poly.pdbx_strand_id
1 'polypeptide(L)'
;MTIEAVLDTVALVLVLLGAVLCLTATIGLLRWRDVPTRLHAATKPQVLGVLLIVIAVELALRSWEALAFGIPIVLIQFATAPLAAHMVGRAAYRNRTTDEANLYVDELQHRTEQPGSTGAETRPEN
;
A
#
# COMPACT_ATOMS: atom_id res chain seq x y z
N MET A 1 -18.36 19.36 28.34
CA MET A 1 -18.50 18.71 27.02
C MET A 1 -19.44 17.54 27.17
N THR A 2 -20.44 17.41 26.29
CA THR A 2 -21.25 16.20 26.20
C THR A 2 -20.40 15.07 25.62
N ILE A 3 -20.70 13.80 25.98
CA ILE A 3 -19.98 12.63 25.47
C ILE A 3 -20.02 12.58 23.94
N GLU A 4 -21.18 12.93 23.37
CA GLU A 4 -21.43 13.11 21.94
C GLU A 4 -20.38 14.03 21.28
N ALA A 5 -20.19 15.24 21.83
CA ALA A 5 -19.25 16.21 21.27
C ALA A 5 -17.79 15.73 21.33
N VAL A 6 -17.44 14.92 22.35
CA VAL A 6 -16.10 14.31 22.44
C VAL A 6 -15.93 13.27 21.34
N LEU A 7 -16.92 12.41 21.11
CA LEU A 7 -16.87 11.39 20.04
C LEU A 7 -16.77 12.02 18.66
N ASP A 8 -17.54 13.07 18.39
CA ASP A 8 -17.49 13.80 17.12
C ASP A 8 -16.11 14.46 16.90
N THR A 9 -15.53 15.03 17.96
CA THR A 9 -14.18 15.61 17.90
C THR A 9 -13.12 14.55 17.61
N VAL A 10 -13.23 13.38 18.25
CA VAL A 10 -12.33 12.25 18.01
C VAL A 10 -12.48 11.75 16.57
N ALA A 11 -13.71 11.57 16.08
CA ALA A 11 -13.97 11.17 14.70
C ALA A 11 -13.36 12.16 13.70
N LEU A 12 -13.51 13.47 13.93
CA LEU A 12 -12.91 14.51 13.10
C LEU A 12 -11.38 14.39 13.03
N VAL A 13 -10.73 14.22 14.19
CA VAL A 13 -9.27 14.04 14.26
C VAL A 13 -8.83 12.79 13.52
N LEU A 14 -9.56 11.67 13.67
CA LEU A 14 -9.24 10.42 12.98
C LEU A 14 -9.38 10.55 11.46
N VAL A 15 -10.43 11.21 10.96
CA VAL A 15 -10.59 11.48 9.51
C VAL A 15 -9.44 12.33 8.99
N LEU A 16 -9.06 13.40 9.70
CA LEU A 16 -7.97 14.27 9.29
C LEU A 16 -6.63 13.52 9.24
N LEU A 17 -6.33 12.73 10.26
CA LEU A 17 -5.13 11.89 10.28
C LEU A 17 -5.15 10.86 9.15
N GLY A 18 -6.29 10.20 8.93
CA GLY A 18 -6.46 9.24 7.84
C GLY A 18 -6.26 9.88 6.46
N ALA A 19 -6.82 11.07 6.24
CA ALA A 19 -6.65 11.83 5.01
C ALA A 19 -5.19 12.24 4.77
N VAL A 20 -4.48 12.70 5.80
CA VAL A 20 -3.05 13.00 5.71
C VAL A 20 -2.23 11.76 5.37
N LEU A 21 -2.53 10.61 5.99
CA LEU A 21 -1.85 9.35 5.66
C LEU A 21 -2.09 8.93 4.20
N CYS A 22 -3.33 8.99 3.72
CA CYS A 22 -3.65 8.73 2.31
C CYS A 22 -2.88 9.67 1.38
N LEU A 23 -2.82 10.97 1.70
CA LEU A 23 -2.06 11.95 0.93
C LEU A 23 -0.56 11.61 0.93
N THR A 24 0.02 11.27 2.08
CA THR A 24 1.43 10.88 2.15
C THR A 24 1.73 9.59 1.37
N ALA A 25 0.79 8.65 1.31
CA ALA A 25 0.92 7.44 0.48
C ALA A 25 0.99 7.79 -1.00
N THR A 26 0.11 8.69 -1.48
CA THR A 26 0.14 9.17 -2.87
C THR A 26 1.41 9.95 -3.18
N ILE A 27 1.85 10.84 -2.28
CA ILE A 27 3.10 11.59 -2.46
C ILE A 27 4.31 10.63 -2.51
N GLY A 28 4.37 9.64 -1.61
CA GLY A 28 5.43 8.63 -1.59
C GLY A 28 5.47 7.79 -2.86
N LEU A 29 4.30 7.44 -3.42
CA LEU A 29 4.17 6.72 -4.69
C LEU A 29 4.76 7.50 -5.89
N LEU A 30 4.64 8.83 -5.87
CA LEU A 30 5.13 9.72 -6.93
C LEU A 30 6.59 10.13 -6.72
N ARG A 31 7.08 10.18 -5.48
CA ARG A 31 8.42 10.67 -5.15
C ARG A 31 9.52 9.64 -5.35
N TRP A 32 9.24 8.36 -5.08
CA TRP A 32 10.26 7.31 -5.20
C TRP A 32 10.30 6.71 -6.60
N ARG A 33 11.51 6.44 -7.09
CA ARG A 33 11.76 5.87 -8.43
C ARG A 33 11.72 4.34 -8.43
N ASP A 34 12.16 3.71 -7.35
CA ASP A 34 12.25 2.25 -7.24
C ASP A 34 10.92 1.61 -6.80
N VAL A 35 10.54 0.50 -7.45
CA VAL A 35 9.22 -0.11 -7.31
C VAL A 35 8.95 -0.65 -5.90
N PRO A 36 9.85 -1.42 -5.25
CA PRO A 36 9.68 -1.86 -3.86
C PRO A 36 9.51 -0.69 -2.89
N THR A 37 10.27 0.39 -3.06
CA THR A 37 10.13 1.58 -2.22
C THR A 37 8.78 2.24 -2.42
N ARG A 38 8.33 2.41 -3.68
CA ARG A 38 7.00 2.93 -4.04
C ARG A 38 5.87 2.09 -3.44
N LEU A 39 5.98 0.77 -3.51
CA LEU A 39 4.99 -0.14 -2.93
C LEU A 39 4.93 -0.02 -1.41
N HIS A 40 6.06 0.13 -0.72
CA HIS A 40 6.07 0.38 0.71
C HIS A 40 5.45 1.73 1.08
N ALA A 41 5.72 2.80 0.30
CA ALA A 41 5.07 4.10 0.45
C ALA A 41 3.57 4.02 0.32
N ALA A 42 3.12 3.31 -0.72
CA ALA A 42 1.74 3.35 -1.14
C ALA A 42 0.85 2.43 -0.31
N THR A 43 1.40 1.39 0.31
CA THR A 43 0.61 0.40 1.05
C THR A 43 0.51 0.71 2.55
N LYS A 44 1.62 1.00 3.24
CA LYS A 44 1.62 1.14 4.71
C LYS A 44 0.76 2.32 5.20
N PRO A 45 0.97 3.57 4.74
CA PRO A 45 0.16 4.69 5.19
C PRO A 45 -1.27 4.60 4.65
N GLN A 46 -1.49 4.01 3.46
CA GLN A 46 -2.81 3.88 2.87
C GLN A 46 -3.71 2.92 3.67
N VAL A 47 -3.22 1.74 4.05
CA VAL A 47 -4.01 0.77 4.84
C VAL A 47 -4.36 1.36 6.21
N LEU A 48 -3.40 2.03 6.85
CA LEU A 48 -3.66 2.74 8.12
C LEU A 48 -4.65 3.91 7.94
N GLY A 49 -4.51 4.68 6.87
CA GLY A 49 -5.39 5.82 6.57
C GLY A 49 -6.84 5.40 6.38
N VAL A 50 -7.08 4.34 5.60
CA VAL A 50 -8.42 3.76 5.42
C VAL A 50 -8.97 3.22 6.74
N LEU A 51 -8.15 2.54 7.55
CA LEU A 51 -8.59 2.02 8.84
C LEU A 51 -9.04 3.14 9.79
N LEU A 52 -8.28 4.24 9.87
CA LEU A 52 -8.67 5.40 10.69
C LEU A 52 -9.96 6.05 10.21
N ILE A 53 -10.17 6.17 8.89
CA ILE A 53 -11.38 6.74 8.31
C ILE A 53 -12.59 5.84 8.62
N VAL A 54 -12.47 4.52 8.47
CA VAL A 54 -13.56 3.59 8.81
C VAL A 54 -13.91 3.71 10.30
N ILE A 55 -12.91 3.68 11.20
CA ILE A 55 -13.15 3.83 12.64
C ILE A 55 -13.85 5.17 12.95
N ALA A 56 -13.46 6.26 12.29
CA ALA A 56 -14.12 7.54 12.45
C ALA A 56 -15.58 7.54 12.01
N VAL A 57 -15.89 6.87 10.88
CA VAL A 57 -17.25 6.72 10.37
C VAL A 57 -18.11 5.90 11.34
N GLU A 58 -17.56 4.81 11.91
CA GLU A 58 -18.24 4.02 12.95
C GLU A 58 -18.53 4.86 14.21
N LEU A 59 -17.56 5.67 14.66
CA LEU A 59 -17.70 6.58 15.80
C LEU A 59 -18.73 7.68 15.56
N ALA A 60 -18.84 8.19 14.33
CA ALA A 60 -19.78 9.24 13.98
C ALA A 60 -21.22 8.70 13.84
N LEU A 61 -21.40 7.62 13.08
CA LEU A 61 -22.73 7.08 12.74
C LEU A 61 -23.31 6.19 13.84
N ARG A 62 -22.46 5.41 14.54
CA ARG A 62 -22.85 4.50 15.62
C ARG A 62 -24.04 3.61 15.28
N SER A 63 -24.11 3.18 14.03
CA SER A 63 -25.19 2.36 13.50
C SER A 63 -24.69 0.96 13.14
N TRP A 64 -25.58 -0.02 13.24
CA TRP A 64 -25.26 -1.40 12.83
C TRP A 64 -24.95 -1.50 11.33
N GLU A 65 -25.60 -0.65 10.54
CA GLU A 65 -25.40 -0.56 9.09
C GLU A 65 -23.97 -0.11 8.76
N ALA A 66 -23.46 0.93 9.44
CA ALA A 66 -22.09 1.39 9.28
C ALA A 66 -21.12 0.23 9.51
N LEU A 67 -21.25 -0.46 10.64
CA LEU A 67 -20.38 -1.58 11.00
C LEU A 67 -20.44 -2.73 9.99
N ALA A 68 -21.63 -3.05 9.48
CA ALA A 68 -21.84 -4.08 8.47
C ALA A 68 -21.10 -3.76 7.15
N PHE A 69 -20.96 -2.47 6.80
CA PHE A 69 -20.16 -2.04 5.64
C PHE A 69 -18.68 -1.82 5.98
N GLY A 70 -18.35 -1.36 7.18
CA GLY A 70 -16.98 -1.09 7.62
C GLY A 70 -16.10 -2.33 7.68
N ILE A 71 -16.64 -3.45 8.20
CA ILE A 71 -15.91 -4.73 8.29
C ILE A 71 -15.41 -5.22 6.92
N PRO A 72 -16.27 -5.41 5.89
CA PRO A 72 -15.80 -5.88 4.59
C PRO A 72 -14.88 -4.87 3.91
N ILE A 73 -15.06 -3.57 4.09
CA ILE A 73 -14.13 -2.54 3.57
C ILE A 73 -12.71 -2.80 4.10
N VAL A 74 -12.56 -2.96 5.42
CA VAL A 74 -11.24 -3.21 6.04
C VAL A 74 -10.67 -4.55 5.57
N LEU A 75 -11.47 -5.62 5.58
CA LEU A 75 -11.01 -6.96 5.17
C LEU A 75 -10.52 -6.98 3.72
N ILE A 76 -11.32 -6.43 2.80
CA ILE A 76 -10.96 -6.35 1.38
C ILE A 76 -9.71 -5.48 1.23
N GLN A 77 -9.63 -4.33 1.91
CA GLN A 77 -8.46 -3.46 1.83
C GLN A 77 -7.16 -4.16 2.30
N PHE A 78 -7.25 -4.94 3.37
CA PHE A 78 -6.15 -5.76 3.88
C PHE A 78 -5.76 -6.91 2.96
N ALA A 79 -6.70 -7.45 2.17
CA ALA A 79 -6.40 -8.46 1.15
C ALA A 79 -5.82 -7.84 -0.13
N THR A 80 -6.39 -6.73 -0.59
CA THR A 80 -6.01 -6.06 -1.84
C THR A 80 -4.60 -5.48 -1.77
N ALA A 81 -4.20 -4.85 -0.66
CA ALA A 81 -2.90 -4.19 -0.57
C ALA A 81 -1.70 -5.18 -0.71
N PRO A 82 -1.65 -6.32 0.00
CA PRO A 82 -0.61 -7.34 -0.19
C PRO A 82 -0.67 -8.02 -1.56
N LEU A 83 -1.87 -8.33 -2.07
CA LEU A 83 -2.03 -8.94 -3.39
C LEU A 83 -1.49 -8.02 -4.49
N ALA A 84 -1.86 -6.74 -4.45
CA ALA A 84 -1.37 -5.74 -5.38
C ALA A 84 0.16 -5.58 -5.26
N ALA A 85 0.69 -5.51 -4.04
CA ALA A 85 2.14 -5.43 -3.81
C ALA A 85 2.89 -6.65 -4.37
N HIS A 86 2.36 -7.86 -4.18
CA HIS A 86 2.97 -9.08 -4.70
C HIS A 86 2.93 -9.14 -6.23
N MET A 87 1.79 -8.82 -6.84
CA MET A 87 1.65 -8.80 -8.31
C MET A 87 2.57 -7.76 -8.95
N VAL A 88 2.58 -6.53 -8.41
CA VAL A 88 3.44 -5.45 -8.93
C VAL A 88 4.91 -5.75 -8.69
N GLY A 89 5.28 -6.29 -7.52
CA GLY A 89 6.66 -6.68 -7.22
C GLY A 89 7.18 -7.76 -8.18
N ARG A 90 6.38 -8.81 -8.43
CA ARG A 90 6.75 -9.86 -9.39
C ARG A 90 6.85 -9.34 -10.83
N ALA A 91 5.94 -8.45 -11.22
CA ALA A 91 5.99 -7.82 -12.55
C ALA A 91 7.21 -6.91 -12.70
N ALA A 92 7.55 -6.14 -11.65
CA ALA A 92 8.69 -5.22 -11.68
C ALA A 92 10.03 -5.96 -11.78
N TYR A 93 10.19 -7.04 -11.00
CA TYR A 93 11.39 -7.88 -11.08
C TYR A 93 11.53 -8.52 -12.47
N ARG A 94 10.43 -9.06 -13.02
CA ARG A 94 10.45 -9.68 -14.37
C ARG A 94 10.75 -8.67 -15.48
N ASN A 95 10.26 -7.44 -15.35
CA ASN A 95 10.45 -6.40 -16.36
C ASN A 95 11.75 -5.60 -16.15
N ARG A 96 12.58 -5.97 -15.17
CA ARG A 96 13.80 -5.24 -14.77
C ARG A 96 13.57 -3.75 -14.51
N THR A 97 12.40 -3.42 -13.94
CA THR A 97 12.06 -2.04 -13.53
C THR A 97 12.41 -1.76 -12.07
N THR A 98 13.04 -2.72 -11.41
CA THR A 98 13.71 -2.55 -10.12
C THR A 98 15.04 -1.82 -10.30
N ASP A 99 15.43 -0.99 -9.33
CA ASP A 99 16.72 -0.31 -9.35
C ASP A 99 17.87 -1.28 -9.03
N GLU A 100 18.23 -2.14 -9.99
CA GLU A 100 19.26 -3.18 -9.87
C GLU A 100 20.62 -2.62 -9.40
N ALA A 101 20.93 -1.37 -9.76
CA ALA A 101 22.17 -0.70 -9.37
C ALA A 101 22.25 -0.40 -7.85
N ASN A 102 21.11 -0.42 -7.15
CA ASN A 102 21.00 -0.12 -5.73
C ASN A 102 20.69 -1.37 -4.87
N LEU A 103 20.56 -2.54 -5.51
CA LEU A 103 20.43 -3.82 -4.80
C LEU A 103 21.80 -4.26 -4.28
N TYR A 104 21.99 -4.19 -2.95
CA TYR A 104 23.20 -4.68 -2.30
C TYR A 104 23.32 -6.22 -2.34
N VAL A 105 22.18 -6.92 -2.29
CA VAL A 105 22.08 -8.38 -2.42
C VAL A 105 20.83 -8.71 -3.23
N ASP A 106 20.99 -9.43 -4.34
CA ASP A 106 19.89 -10.02 -5.09
C ASP A 106 19.97 -11.56 -5.04
N GLU A 107 19.23 -12.15 -4.08
CA GLU A 107 19.11 -13.60 -3.99
C GLU A 107 18.27 -14.20 -5.12
N LEU A 108 17.56 -13.42 -5.93
CA LEU A 108 16.73 -13.95 -7.03
C LEU A 108 17.48 -14.00 -8.37
N GLN A 109 18.62 -13.31 -8.48
CA GLN A 109 19.41 -13.19 -9.72
C GLN A 109 19.71 -14.55 -10.36
N HIS A 110 20.09 -15.54 -9.54
CA HIS A 110 20.42 -16.89 -9.99
C HIS A 110 19.26 -17.64 -10.67
N ARG A 111 18.00 -17.24 -10.45
CA ARG A 111 16.83 -17.81 -11.14
C ARG A 111 16.57 -17.15 -12.50
N THR A 112 16.97 -15.89 -12.65
CA THR A 112 16.86 -15.15 -13.90
C THR A 112 17.93 -15.60 -14.90
N GLU A 113 19.12 -15.98 -14.43
CA GLU A 113 20.26 -16.41 -15.27
C GLU A 113 20.21 -17.90 -15.70
N GLN A 114 19.24 -18.69 -15.22
CA GLN A 114 19.12 -20.11 -15.63
C GLN A 114 18.75 -20.23 -17.12
N PRO A 115 19.44 -21.10 -17.90
CA PRO A 115 19.14 -21.32 -19.32
C PRO A 115 17.71 -21.83 -19.47
N GLY A 116 16.84 -21.04 -20.12
CA GLY A 116 15.40 -21.32 -20.26
C GLY A 116 14.47 -20.35 -19.53
N SER A 117 15.01 -19.40 -18.77
CA SER A 117 14.22 -18.27 -18.26
C SER A 117 13.96 -17.25 -19.40
N THR A 118 12.74 -16.71 -19.48
CA THR A 118 12.32 -15.72 -20.50
C THR A 118 13.15 -14.42 -20.51
N GLY A 119 14.04 -14.21 -19.53
CA GLY A 119 14.85 -13.00 -19.37
C GLY A 119 16.26 -13.06 -19.98
N ALA A 120 16.66 -14.17 -20.61
CA ALA A 120 18.03 -14.39 -21.08
C ALA A 120 18.36 -13.74 -22.44
N GLU A 121 17.37 -13.24 -23.19
CA GLU A 121 17.52 -13.01 -24.64
C GLU A 121 17.75 -11.54 -25.08
N THR A 122 17.98 -10.58 -24.17
CA THR A 122 18.07 -9.16 -24.55
C THR A 122 19.30 -8.41 -24.03
N ARG A 123 20.46 -9.07 -23.96
CA ARG A 123 21.74 -8.37 -23.75
C ARG A 123 22.36 -8.00 -25.11
N PRO A 124 22.22 -6.77 -25.63
CA PRO A 124 23.24 -6.23 -26.51
C PRO A 124 24.46 -5.93 -25.63
N GLU A 125 25.57 -6.56 -25.98
CA GLU A 125 26.87 -6.31 -25.38
C GLU A 125 27.31 -4.88 -25.69
N ASN A 126 27.53 -4.07 -24.66
CA ASN A 126 28.43 -2.90 -24.70
C ASN A 126 28.90 -2.56 -23.30
#